data_AF-A0A7Y2D8N8-F1
#
_entry.id   AF-A0A7Y2D8N8-F1
#
_cell.length_a   1.000
_cell.length_b   1.000
_cell.length_c   1.000
_cell.angle_alpha   90.00
_cell.angle_beta   90.00
_cell.angle_gamma   90.00
#
_symmetry.space_group_name_H-M   'P 1'
#
loop_
_entity.id
_entity.type
_entity.pdbx_description
1 polymer ?
#
loop_
_entity_poly.entity_id
_entity_poly.type
_entity_poly.pdbx_seq_one_letter_code
_entity_poly.pdbx_strand_id
1 'polypeptide(L)'
;MKLHLFARDGLTARAEELGIDAVVVDLERRGKSRRQAGADTHITAHTLADLEQIRRTTPVPIVCRIDAIGSETELQVKHVVAAGADQILVPMVRTVAEVQHVVDVVAGEATVAVMIETVEAVGLVGAFATLPVERFYVGLNDLWIDRAGRNRFRPFVDGTLDTILATAGSRPVGVAGLTHPALGEPLPCHHLVNELVRLGCDYTFLRRSFYDALDHYPAAEVVSAIRAAVRAARDRSAADRQRDHARAREAILALPAEAAAP
;
A
#
# COMPACT_ATOMS: atom_id res chain seq x y z
N MET A 1 12.88 -5.62 0.90
CA MET A 1 11.49 -5.15 0.75
C MET A 1 11.40 -3.87 1.53
N LYS A 2 10.99 -2.77 0.93
CA LYS A 2 10.85 -1.49 1.62
C LYS A 2 9.56 -1.49 2.46
N LEU A 3 9.58 -0.85 3.62
CA LEU A 3 8.45 -0.69 4.52
C LEU A 3 8.08 0.77 4.57
N HIS A 4 6.83 1.10 4.22
CA HIS A 4 6.33 2.45 4.39
C HIS A 4 5.35 2.53 5.55
N LEU A 5 5.48 3.56 6.37
CA LEU A 5 4.71 3.77 7.58
C LEU A 5 3.66 4.86 7.31
N PHE A 6 2.38 4.62 7.59
CA PHE A 6 1.42 5.72 7.63
C PHE A 6 1.77 6.67 8.78
N ALA A 7 1.71 7.97 8.53
CA ALA A 7 2.05 8.94 9.55
C ALA A 7 1.16 8.77 10.78
N ARG A 8 1.79 8.72 11.96
CA ARG A 8 1.16 8.73 13.28
C ARG A 8 2.15 9.29 14.28
N ASP A 9 1.64 10.02 15.27
CA ASP A 9 2.45 10.80 16.20
C ASP A 9 3.58 9.99 16.84
N GLY A 10 4.77 10.59 16.89
CA GLY A 10 5.96 10.05 17.54
C GLY A 10 6.80 9.07 16.71
N LEU A 11 6.23 8.40 15.70
CA LEU A 11 6.99 7.42 14.89
C LEU A 11 7.68 8.04 13.68
N THR A 12 7.08 9.06 13.06
CA THR A 12 7.57 9.67 11.81
C THR A 12 8.95 10.31 11.95
N ALA A 13 9.23 10.92 13.10
CA ALA A 13 10.54 11.53 13.41
C ALA A 13 11.65 10.48 13.63
N ARG A 14 11.28 9.25 14.00
CA ARG A 14 12.20 8.12 14.23
C ARG A 14 12.20 7.12 13.07
N ALA A 15 11.62 7.48 11.93
CA ALA A 15 11.39 6.55 10.81
C ALA A 15 12.70 5.87 10.35
N GLU A 16 13.78 6.62 10.15
CA GLU A 16 15.07 6.09 9.74
C GLU A 16 15.68 5.14 10.78
N GLU A 17 15.67 5.52 12.07
CA GLU A 17 16.14 4.69 13.19
C GLU A 17 15.40 3.35 13.26
N LEU A 18 14.08 3.38 13.03
CA LEU A 18 13.23 2.20 13.00
C LEU A 18 13.43 1.36 11.73
N GLY A 19 14.18 1.84 10.75
CA GLY A 19 14.37 1.17 9.46
C GLY A 19 13.15 1.23 8.56
N ILE A 20 12.36 2.30 8.65
CA ILE A 20 11.26 2.63 7.73
C ILE A 20 11.85 3.34 6.50
N ASP A 21 11.37 2.98 5.31
CA ASP A 21 11.92 3.48 4.04
C ASP A 21 11.18 4.72 3.51
N ALA A 22 9.93 4.94 3.93
CA ALA A 22 9.16 6.14 3.60
C ALA A 22 8.00 6.35 4.58
N VAL A 23 7.54 7.59 4.75
CA VAL A 23 6.33 7.93 5.50
C VAL A 23 5.20 8.25 4.53
N VAL A 24 4.02 7.67 4.76
CA VAL A 24 2.81 7.93 3.99
C VAL A 24 1.95 8.96 4.71
N VAL A 25 1.71 10.11 4.10
CA VAL A 25 0.76 11.13 4.57
C VAL A 25 -0.50 11.02 3.75
N ASP A 26 -1.62 10.74 4.40
CA ASP A 26 -2.86 10.40 3.74
C ASP A 26 -3.86 11.56 3.79
N LEU A 27 -4.01 12.30 2.70
CA LEU A 27 -4.97 13.40 2.58
C LEU A 27 -6.31 12.96 1.98
N GLU A 28 -6.44 11.69 1.56
CA GLU A 28 -7.65 11.19 0.91
C GLU A 28 -8.86 11.24 1.87
N ARG A 29 -9.83 12.09 1.53
CA ARG A 29 -11.09 12.28 2.26
C ARG A 29 -12.29 11.88 1.42
N ARG A 30 -12.26 12.15 0.11
CA ARG A 30 -13.46 12.07 -0.75
C ARG A 30 -13.97 10.65 -0.91
N GLY A 31 -15.13 10.39 -0.32
CA GLY A 31 -15.87 9.14 -0.43
C GLY A 31 -15.22 7.95 0.30
N LYS A 32 -14.05 8.12 0.92
CA LYS A 32 -13.31 7.05 1.62
C LYS A 32 -14.12 6.46 2.78
N SER A 33 -14.66 7.31 3.65
CA SER A 33 -15.49 6.87 4.78
C SER A 33 -16.79 6.21 4.34
N ARG A 34 -17.33 6.57 3.16
CA ARG A 34 -18.53 5.94 2.61
C ARG A 34 -18.20 4.59 1.97
N ARG A 35 -17.16 4.52 1.13
CA ARG A 35 -16.72 3.29 0.44
C ARG A 35 -16.26 2.22 1.43
N GLN A 36 -15.59 2.64 2.50
CA GLN A 36 -15.00 1.73 3.48
C GLN A 36 -15.84 1.64 4.77
N ALA A 37 -17.11 2.07 4.74
CA ALA A 37 -18.01 2.01 5.89
C ALA A 37 -18.22 0.55 6.32
N GLY A 38 -17.76 0.18 7.53
CA GLY A 38 -17.86 -1.20 8.02
C GLY A 38 -16.75 -2.14 7.53
N ALA A 39 -15.82 -1.65 6.71
CA ALA A 39 -14.58 -2.35 6.43
C ALA A 39 -13.55 -1.99 7.51
N ASP A 40 -12.83 -2.99 8.00
CA ASP A 40 -11.68 -2.77 8.88
C ASP A 40 -10.55 -2.11 8.06
N THR A 41 -10.57 -0.76 7.91
CA THR A 41 -9.57 0.03 7.15
C THR A 41 -9.07 1.29 7.90
N HIS A 42 -8.00 1.93 7.38
CA HIS A 42 -7.39 3.14 7.96
C HIS A 42 -8.10 4.38 7.43
N ILE A 43 -8.89 5.02 8.30
CA ILE A 43 -9.84 6.09 7.92
C ILE A 43 -9.32 7.50 8.24
N THR A 44 -8.30 7.66 9.10
CA THR A 44 -7.83 9.00 9.49
C THR A 44 -7.19 9.73 8.31
N ALA A 45 -7.76 10.89 7.95
CA ALA A 45 -7.20 11.77 6.96
C ALA A 45 -6.40 12.90 7.63
N HIS A 46 -5.18 13.08 7.15
CA HIS A 46 -4.30 14.18 7.51
C HIS A 46 -4.76 15.49 6.85
N THR A 47 -4.18 16.60 7.28
CA THR A 47 -4.30 17.92 6.69
C THR A 47 -3.00 18.30 5.98
N LEU A 48 -3.04 19.38 5.19
CA LEU A 48 -1.82 19.95 4.60
C LEU A 48 -0.83 20.43 5.68
N ALA A 49 -1.34 20.96 6.79
CA ALA A 49 -0.51 21.35 7.93
C ALA A 49 0.21 20.17 8.58
N ASP A 50 -0.43 18.99 8.63
CA ASP A 50 0.22 17.76 9.09
C ASP A 50 1.35 17.34 8.14
N LEU A 51 1.15 17.44 6.82
CA LEU A 51 2.19 17.18 5.82
C LEU A 51 3.41 18.09 6.05
N GLU A 52 3.20 19.41 6.19
CA GLU A 52 4.28 20.36 6.46
C GLU A 52 5.01 20.07 7.77
N GLN A 53 4.28 19.69 8.83
CA GLN A 53 4.86 19.34 10.12
C GLN A 53 5.68 18.05 10.03
N ILE A 54 5.19 17.04 9.31
CA ILE A 54 5.90 15.78 9.10
C ILE A 54 7.15 16.04 8.25
N ARG A 55 7.08 16.87 7.21
CA ARG A 55 8.23 17.24 6.39
C ARG A 55 9.37 17.86 7.20
N ARG A 56 9.05 18.67 8.22
CA ARG A 56 10.04 19.26 9.13
C ARG A 56 10.75 18.25 10.04
N THR A 57 10.16 17.07 10.25
CA THR A 57 10.61 16.13 11.30
C THR A 57 11.07 14.79 10.77
N THR A 58 10.60 14.37 9.59
CA THR A 58 10.90 13.04 9.07
C THR A 58 12.20 13.03 8.25
N PRO A 59 13.14 12.10 8.53
CA PRO A 59 14.39 11.98 7.80
C PRO A 59 14.25 11.18 6.49
N VAL A 60 13.11 10.55 6.24
CA VAL A 60 12.87 9.68 5.09
C VAL A 60 11.94 10.34 4.07
N PRO A 61 11.85 9.83 2.83
CA PRO A 61 10.92 10.37 1.83
C PRO A 61 9.45 10.31 2.27
N ILE A 62 8.68 11.32 1.84
CA ILE A 62 7.24 11.41 2.08
C ILE A 62 6.47 11.02 0.82
N VAL A 63 5.60 10.03 0.97
CA VAL A 63 4.59 9.66 -0.01
C VAL A 63 3.28 10.30 0.42
N CYS A 64 2.75 11.24 -0.34
CA CYS A 64 1.46 11.84 -0.04
C CYS A 64 0.36 11.24 -0.91
N ARG A 65 -0.64 10.61 -0.27
CA ARG A 65 -1.86 10.16 -0.96
C ARG A 65 -2.84 11.32 -1.07
N ILE A 66 -3.19 11.66 -2.31
CA ILE A 66 -4.16 12.73 -2.63
C ILE A 66 -5.59 12.19 -2.68
N ASP A 67 -6.58 13.05 -2.91
CA ASP A 67 -7.93 12.59 -3.20
C ASP A 67 -8.00 11.92 -4.60
N ALA A 68 -9.07 11.14 -4.81
CA ALA A 68 -9.41 10.66 -6.14
C ALA A 68 -9.52 11.83 -7.14
N ILE A 69 -9.11 11.57 -8.38
CA ILE A 69 -8.97 12.60 -9.41
C ILE A 69 -10.32 13.29 -9.70
N GLY A 70 -10.30 14.61 -9.84
CA GLY A 70 -11.45 15.46 -10.08
C GLY A 70 -11.07 16.93 -10.29
N SER A 71 -12.02 17.85 -10.15
CA SER A 71 -11.81 19.28 -10.45
C SER A 71 -10.68 19.94 -9.66
N GLU A 72 -10.46 19.50 -8.42
CA GLU A 72 -9.46 20.08 -7.53
C GLU A 72 -8.08 19.41 -7.62
N THR A 73 -7.89 18.43 -8.50
CA THR A 73 -6.63 17.66 -8.57
C THR A 73 -5.44 18.56 -8.79
N GLU A 74 -5.54 19.51 -9.73
CA GLU A 74 -4.42 20.42 -10.03
C GLU A 74 -3.99 21.24 -8.81
N LEU A 75 -4.97 21.84 -8.12
CA LEU A 75 -4.71 22.66 -6.93
C LEU A 75 -4.16 21.81 -5.78
N GLN A 76 -4.73 20.63 -5.55
CA GLN A 76 -4.28 19.73 -4.49
C GLN A 76 -2.85 19.25 -4.72
N VAL A 77 -2.51 18.82 -5.94
CA VAL A 77 -1.15 18.37 -6.28
C VAL A 77 -0.15 19.50 -6.07
N LYS A 78 -0.43 20.72 -6.56
CA LYS A 78 0.44 21.89 -6.35
C LYS A 78 0.69 22.18 -4.88
N HIS A 79 -0.35 22.14 -4.05
CA HIS A 79 -0.20 22.33 -2.60
C HIS A 79 0.62 21.23 -1.93
N VAL A 80 0.40 19.98 -2.31
CA VAL A 80 1.09 18.82 -1.73
C VAL A 80 2.58 18.81 -2.10
N VAL A 81 2.91 19.13 -3.35
CA VAL A 81 4.30 19.29 -3.80
C VAL A 81 4.96 20.45 -3.05
N ALA A 82 4.31 21.61 -2.98
CA ALA A 82 4.83 22.78 -2.25
C ALA A 82 5.04 22.51 -0.74
N ALA A 83 4.22 21.65 -0.14
CA ALA A 83 4.36 21.23 1.26
C ALA A 83 5.48 20.19 1.48
N GLY A 84 6.14 19.73 0.41
CA GLY A 84 7.35 18.90 0.48
C GLY A 84 7.12 17.39 0.33
N ALA A 85 6.06 16.96 -0.35
CA ALA A 85 5.90 15.56 -0.73
C ALA A 85 6.93 15.15 -1.80
N ASP A 86 7.66 14.04 -1.58
CA ASP A 86 8.63 13.49 -2.53
C ASP A 86 7.94 12.61 -3.60
N GLN A 87 6.75 12.08 -3.28
CA GLN A 87 5.95 11.27 -4.18
C GLN A 87 4.45 11.50 -3.98
N ILE A 88 3.71 11.63 -5.08
CA ILE A 88 2.26 11.63 -5.10
C ILE A 88 1.75 10.20 -5.32
N LEU A 89 0.94 9.70 -4.38
CA LEU A 89 0.23 8.43 -4.52
C LEU A 89 -1.21 8.69 -4.97
N VAL A 90 -1.55 8.26 -6.18
CA VAL A 90 -2.83 8.55 -6.84
C VAL A 90 -3.80 7.39 -6.61
N PRO A 91 -4.89 7.59 -5.85
CA PRO A 91 -5.88 6.55 -5.60
C PRO A 91 -6.97 6.51 -6.69
N MET A 92 -7.74 5.42 -6.69
CA MET A 92 -9.00 5.24 -7.41
C MET A 92 -8.94 5.53 -8.93
N VAL A 93 -7.78 5.34 -9.56
CA VAL A 93 -7.62 5.57 -11.01
C VAL A 93 -8.47 4.58 -11.81
N ARG A 94 -9.02 5.06 -12.94
CA ARG A 94 -9.83 4.26 -13.87
C ARG A 94 -9.45 4.49 -15.33
N THR A 95 -8.66 5.53 -15.63
CA THR A 95 -8.24 5.82 -17.01
C THR A 95 -6.76 6.21 -17.08
N VAL A 96 -6.16 6.05 -18.27
CA VAL A 96 -4.78 6.50 -18.54
C VAL A 96 -4.68 8.03 -18.50
N ALA A 97 -5.70 8.73 -18.96
CA ALA A 97 -5.76 10.19 -18.99
C ALA A 97 -5.72 10.80 -17.58
N GLU A 98 -6.36 10.16 -16.61
CA GLU A 98 -6.31 10.53 -15.20
C GLU A 98 -4.86 10.51 -14.66
N VAL A 99 -4.12 9.44 -14.91
CA VAL A 99 -2.71 9.34 -14.47
C VAL A 99 -1.83 10.34 -15.21
N GLN A 100 -2.01 10.47 -16.53
CA GLN A 100 -1.27 11.46 -17.33
C GLN A 100 -1.49 12.88 -16.83
N HIS A 101 -2.74 13.25 -16.49
CA HIS A 101 -3.06 14.55 -15.94
C HIS A 101 -2.28 14.84 -14.66
N VAL A 102 -2.18 13.88 -13.73
CA VAL A 102 -1.38 14.07 -12.51
C VAL A 102 0.10 14.21 -12.83
N VAL A 103 0.65 13.40 -13.73
CA VAL A 103 2.05 13.50 -14.17
C VAL A 103 2.35 14.90 -14.74
N ASP A 104 1.48 15.42 -15.59
CA ASP A 104 1.63 16.75 -16.20
C ASP A 104 1.61 17.86 -15.15
N VAL A 105 0.71 17.77 -14.17
CA VAL A 105 0.62 18.76 -13.09
C VAL A 105 1.82 18.71 -12.14
N VAL A 106 2.32 17.51 -11.82
CA VAL A 106 3.51 17.33 -10.97
C VAL A 106 4.76 17.90 -11.62
N ALA A 107 4.83 17.90 -12.97
CA ALA A 107 5.88 18.53 -13.75
C ALA A 107 7.32 18.15 -13.32
N GLY A 108 7.50 16.94 -12.76
CA GLY A 108 8.79 16.42 -12.30
C GLY A 108 9.26 16.92 -10.93
N GLU A 109 8.48 17.76 -10.22
CA GLU A 109 8.83 18.24 -8.88
C GLU A 109 8.70 17.16 -7.79
N ALA A 110 7.89 16.15 -8.05
CA ALA A 110 7.76 14.92 -7.25
C ALA A 110 7.65 13.70 -8.17
N THR A 111 7.82 12.50 -7.63
CA THR A 111 7.51 11.27 -8.39
C THR A 111 6.02 10.93 -8.31
N VAL A 112 5.50 10.16 -9.26
CA VAL A 112 4.10 9.68 -9.23
C VAL A 112 4.08 8.18 -8.99
N ALA A 113 3.25 7.73 -8.04
CA ALA A 113 2.89 6.33 -7.83
C ALA A 113 1.38 6.15 -7.99
N VAL A 114 0.97 5.01 -8.52
CA VAL A 114 -0.45 4.74 -8.85
C VAL A 114 -0.97 3.58 -8.01
N MET A 115 -2.14 3.76 -7.39
CA MET A 115 -2.83 2.67 -6.71
C MET A 115 -3.64 1.83 -7.69
N ILE A 116 -3.37 0.53 -7.73
CA ILE A 116 -4.13 -0.45 -8.50
C ILE A 116 -5.20 -1.03 -7.57
N GLU A 117 -6.34 -0.38 -7.53
CA GLU A 117 -7.38 -0.67 -6.54
C GLU A 117 -8.81 -0.65 -7.12
N THR A 118 -8.90 -0.65 -8.45
CA THR A 118 -10.14 -0.78 -9.21
C THR A 118 -9.99 -1.89 -10.25
N VAL A 119 -11.10 -2.44 -10.72
CA VAL A 119 -11.12 -3.45 -11.79
C VAL A 119 -10.51 -2.87 -13.08
N GLU A 120 -10.80 -1.62 -13.41
CA GLU A 120 -10.22 -0.94 -14.56
C GLU A 120 -8.71 -0.76 -14.40
N ALA A 121 -8.23 -0.33 -13.22
CA ALA A 121 -6.80 -0.14 -12.98
C ALA A 121 -6.00 -1.43 -13.18
N VAL A 122 -6.56 -2.59 -12.80
CA VAL A 122 -5.92 -3.89 -13.04
C VAL A 122 -5.70 -4.13 -14.53
N GLY A 123 -6.68 -3.78 -15.38
CA GLY A 123 -6.57 -3.91 -16.83
C GLY A 123 -5.65 -2.86 -17.49
N LEU A 124 -5.35 -1.77 -16.79
CA LEU A 124 -4.60 -0.62 -17.32
C LEU A 124 -3.14 -0.56 -16.85
N VAL A 125 -2.67 -1.46 -15.99
CA VAL A 125 -1.29 -1.47 -15.47
C VAL A 125 -0.25 -1.30 -16.58
N GLY A 126 -0.41 -2.00 -17.71
CA GLY A 126 0.53 -1.94 -18.82
C GLY A 126 0.57 -0.58 -19.50
N ALA A 127 -0.58 0.09 -19.60
CA ALA A 127 -0.67 1.45 -20.13
C ALA A 127 -0.14 2.48 -19.11
N PHE A 128 -0.41 2.30 -17.82
CA PHE A 128 0.20 3.15 -16.79
C PHE A 128 1.72 3.02 -16.76
N ALA A 129 2.24 1.82 -17.02
CA ALA A 129 3.67 1.57 -17.07
C ALA A 129 4.35 2.38 -18.19
N THR A 130 3.67 2.73 -19.29
CA THR A 130 4.27 3.57 -20.34
C THR A 130 4.36 5.05 -19.96
N LEU A 131 3.75 5.45 -18.85
CA LEU A 131 3.80 6.83 -18.34
C LEU A 131 5.01 7.02 -17.39
N PRO A 132 5.38 8.28 -17.08
CA PRO A 132 6.35 8.63 -16.03
C PRO A 132 5.89 8.31 -14.59
N VAL A 133 5.53 7.04 -14.33
CA VAL A 133 5.13 6.53 -13.02
C VAL A 133 6.27 5.72 -12.42
N GLU A 134 6.64 6.03 -11.18
CA GLU A 134 7.75 5.44 -10.46
C GLU A 134 7.42 4.02 -9.98
N ARG A 135 6.20 3.78 -9.51
CA ARG A 135 5.80 2.49 -8.92
C ARG A 135 4.28 2.31 -8.79
N PHE A 136 3.87 1.07 -8.58
CA PHE A 136 2.48 0.69 -8.36
C PHE A 136 2.25 0.14 -6.95
N TYR A 137 1.08 0.42 -6.39
CA TYR A 137 0.64 -0.19 -5.14
C TYR A 137 -0.74 -0.84 -5.30
N VAL A 138 -0.88 -2.12 -5.01
CA VAL A 138 -2.17 -2.81 -5.10
C VAL A 138 -2.96 -2.66 -3.80
N GLY A 139 -4.03 -1.87 -3.85
CA GLY A 139 -4.95 -1.62 -2.74
C GLY A 139 -5.99 -2.73 -2.61
N LEU A 140 -5.75 -3.72 -1.74
CA LEU A 140 -6.62 -4.90 -1.63
C LEU A 140 -8.04 -4.59 -1.12
N ASN A 141 -8.18 -3.59 -0.23
CA ASN A 141 -9.49 -3.26 0.35
C ASN A 141 -10.41 -2.63 -0.69
N ASP A 142 -9.93 -1.60 -1.39
CA ASP A 142 -10.74 -0.91 -2.39
C ASP A 142 -10.96 -1.80 -3.62
N LEU A 143 -9.97 -2.63 -4.01
CA LEU A 143 -10.17 -3.62 -5.08
C LEU A 143 -11.23 -4.67 -4.72
N TRP A 144 -11.28 -5.08 -3.46
CA TRP A 144 -12.31 -6.00 -2.96
C TRP A 144 -13.71 -5.39 -3.04
N ILE A 145 -13.86 -4.12 -2.62
CA ILE A 145 -15.11 -3.38 -2.71
C ILE A 145 -15.52 -3.21 -4.18
N ASP A 146 -14.60 -2.77 -5.04
CA ASP A 146 -14.85 -2.51 -6.46
C ASP A 146 -15.23 -3.79 -7.23
N ARG A 147 -14.73 -4.96 -6.78
CA ARG A 147 -15.12 -6.28 -7.31
C ARG A 147 -16.43 -6.82 -6.75
N ALA A 148 -17.08 -6.13 -5.82
CA ALA A 148 -18.15 -6.68 -4.98
C ALA A 148 -17.77 -8.07 -4.42
N GLY A 149 -16.50 -8.20 -4.02
CA GLY A 149 -15.90 -9.47 -3.66
C GLY A 149 -16.36 -9.99 -2.30
N ARG A 150 -16.01 -11.24 -2.00
CA ARG A 150 -16.29 -11.87 -0.69
C ARG A 150 -15.06 -12.02 0.20
N ASN A 151 -13.87 -11.73 -0.30
CA ASN A 151 -12.61 -11.94 0.41
C ASN A 151 -11.55 -11.01 -0.18
N ARG A 152 -11.00 -10.12 0.65
CA ARG A 152 -10.04 -9.11 0.19
C ARG A 152 -8.66 -9.66 -0.19
N PHE A 153 -8.31 -10.85 0.30
CA PHE A 153 -7.05 -11.52 0.00
C PHE A 153 -7.14 -12.42 -1.25
N ARG A 154 -8.31 -12.52 -1.89
CA ARG A 154 -8.51 -13.29 -3.12
C ARG A 154 -7.49 -12.98 -4.23
N PRO A 155 -7.01 -11.73 -4.43
CA PRO A 155 -5.99 -11.43 -5.44
C PRO A 155 -4.69 -12.24 -5.36
N PHE A 156 -4.33 -12.78 -4.18
CA PHE A 156 -3.17 -13.64 -4.00
C PHE A 156 -3.34 -15.06 -4.60
N VAL A 157 -4.57 -15.48 -4.87
CA VAL A 157 -4.89 -16.88 -5.22
C VAL A 157 -5.71 -17.03 -6.50
N ASP A 158 -6.13 -15.92 -7.11
CA ASP A 158 -6.92 -15.91 -8.34
C ASP A 158 -6.13 -15.47 -9.59
N GLY A 159 -4.82 -15.22 -9.46
CA GLY A 159 -3.94 -14.79 -10.55
C GLY A 159 -3.93 -13.28 -10.81
N THR A 160 -4.69 -12.49 -10.06
CA THR A 160 -4.72 -11.02 -10.19
C THR A 160 -3.33 -10.42 -9.96
N LEU A 161 -2.68 -10.76 -8.84
CA LEU A 161 -1.37 -10.17 -8.51
C LEU A 161 -0.29 -10.62 -9.49
N ASP A 162 -0.27 -11.89 -9.88
CA ASP A 162 0.67 -12.40 -10.88
C ASP A 162 0.53 -11.65 -12.21
N THR A 163 -0.71 -11.35 -12.63
CA THR A 163 -0.99 -10.56 -13.83
C THR A 163 -0.49 -9.11 -13.70
N ILE A 164 -0.76 -8.46 -12.56
CA ILE A 164 -0.30 -7.09 -12.30
C ILE A 164 1.23 -7.02 -12.34
N LEU A 165 1.92 -7.94 -11.66
CA LEU A 165 3.38 -7.99 -11.61
C LEU A 165 3.99 -8.23 -13.00
N ALA A 166 3.43 -9.18 -13.77
CA ALA A 166 3.89 -9.45 -15.13
C ALA A 166 3.70 -8.22 -16.05
N THR A 167 2.58 -7.51 -15.91
CA THR A 167 2.23 -6.36 -16.75
C THR A 167 3.00 -5.09 -16.34
N ALA A 168 3.31 -4.92 -15.05
CA ALA A 168 4.14 -3.83 -14.55
C ALA A 168 5.60 -3.91 -15.09
N GLY A 169 6.04 -5.08 -15.54
CA GLY A 169 7.39 -5.29 -16.04
C GLY A 169 8.43 -5.05 -14.95
N SER A 170 9.35 -4.11 -15.18
CA SER A 170 10.38 -3.76 -14.18
C SER A 170 9.96 -2.68 -13.18
N ARG A 171 8.72 -2.15 -13.25
CA ARG A 171 8.28 -1.13 -12.28
C ARG A 171 8.09 -1.79 -10.92
N PRO A 172 8.58 -1.16 -9.83
CA PRO A 172 8.35 -1.68 -8.49
C PRO A 172 6.86 -1.82 -8.17
N VAL A 173 6.49 -2.94 -7.54
CA VAL A 173 5.12 -3.20 -7.12
C VAL A 173 5.08 -3.47 -5.62
N GLY A 174 4.21 -2.73 -4.93
CA GLY A 174 3.83 -3.02 -3.54
C GLY A 174 2.41 -3.55 -3.45
N VAL A 175 2.12 -4.33 -2.41
CA VAL A 175 0.79 -4.86 -2.14
C VAL A 175 0.63 -5.17 -0.66
N ALA A 176 -0.61 -5.13 -0.19
CA ALA A 176 -1.01 -5.47 1.17
C ALA A 176 -0.28 -4.63 2.23
N GLY A 177 -0.39 -5.06 3.49
CA GLY A 177 0.40 -4.47 4.56
C GLY A 177 0.89 -5.50 5.54
N LEU A 178 2.04 -5.23 6.14
CA LEU A 178 2.65 -6.09 7.14
C LEU A 178 2.43 -5.52 8.55
N THR A 179 2.38 -6.43 9.51
CA THR A 179 2.42 -6.21 10.96
C THR A 179 3.39 -7.24 11.58
N HIS A 180 3.49 -7.29 12.91
CA HIS A 180 4.18 -8.36 13.62
C HIS A 180 3.82 -9.74 13.03
N PRO A 181 4.80 -10.60 12.66
CA PRO A 181 4.53 -11.87 11.96
C PRO A 181 3.61 -12.85 12.70
N ALA A 182 3.57 -12.76 14.04
CA ALA A 182 2.69 -13.56 14.89
C ALA A 182 1.26 -12.99 15.03
N LEU A 183 1.01 -11.80 14.50
CA LEU A 183 -0.30 -11.14 14.49
C LEU A 183 -0.85 -11.09 13.06
N GLY A 184 -1.96 -10.38 12.87
CA GLY A 184 -2.59 -10.16 11.59
C GLY A 184 -3.90 -10.91 11.49
N GLU A 185 -4.99 -10.17 11.64
CA GLU A 185 -6.34 -10.66 11.39
C GLU A 185 -6.88 -10.04 10.09
N PRO A 186 -7.77 -10.72 9.36
CA PRO A 186 -8.20 -12.12 9.55
C PRO A 186 -7.20 -13.14 8.97
N LEU A 187 -6.14 -12.67 8.31
CA LEU A 187 -5.07 -13.52 7.75
C LEU A 187 -3.75 -13.26 8.50
N PRO A 188 -3.17 -14.28 9.15
CA PRO A 188 -1.88 -14.17 9.83
C PRO A 188 -0.79 -13.60 8.93
N CYS A 189 -0.02 -12.64 9.47
CA CYS A 189 0.92 -11.84 8.70
C CYS A 189 2.02 -12.68 8.03
N HIS A 190 2.43 -13.79 8.64
CA HIS A 190 3.43 -14.67 8.05
C HIS A 190 3.02 -15.23 6.67
N HIS A 191 1.72 -15.44 6.40
CA HIS A 191 1.25 -15.83 5.07
C HIS A 191 1.49 -14.72 4.06
N LEU A 192 1.20 -13.47 4.43
CA LEU A 192 1.45 -12.30 3.59
C LEU A 192 2.94 -12.12 3.32
N VAL A 193 3.80 -12.25 4.34
CA VAL A 193 5.27 -12.18 4.17
C VAL A 193 5.75 -13.17 3.10
N ASN A 194 5.32 -14.43 3.21
CA ASN A 194 5.72 -15.48 2.27
C ASN A 194 5.22 -15.19 0.84
N GLU A 195 3.97 -14.75 0.69
CA GLU A 195 3.41 -14.40 -0.63
C GLU A 195 4.09 -13.19 -1.25
N LEU A 196 4.36 -12.13 -0.48
CA LEU A 196 5.07 -10.95 -0.98
C LEU A 196 6.49 -11.31 -1.45
N VAL A 197 7.19 -12.20 -0.73
CA VAL A 197 8.51 -12.68 -1.14
C VAL A 197 8.42 -13.59 -2.37
N ARG A 198 7.43 -14.49 -2.44
CA ARG A 198 7.20 -15.35 -3.62
C ARG A 198 6.94 -14.52 -4.87
N LEU A 199 6.09 -13.50 -4.75
CA LEU A 199 5.70 -12.60 -5.83
C LEU A 199 6.80 -11.60 -6.21
N GLY A 200 7.86 -11.49 -5.41
CA GLY A 200 8.96 -10.57 -5.66
C GLY A 200 8.60 -9.10 -5.40
N CYS A 201 7.62 -8.81 -4.55
CA CYS A 201 7.19 -7.43 -4.28
C CYS A 201 8.31 -6.60 -3.64
N ASP A 202 8.45 -5.36 -4.11
CA ASP A 202 9.53 -4.46 -3.74
C ASP A 202 9.29 -3.79 -2.40
N TYR A 203 8.03 -3.47 -2.10
CA TYR A 203 7.64 -2.72 -0.93
C TYR A 203 6.23 -3.08 -0.43
N THR A 204 5.89 -2.60 0.75
CA THR A 204 4.58 -2.78 1.37
C THR A 204 4.33 -1.65 2.36
N PHE A 205 3.08 -1.46 2.75
CA PHE A 205 2.75 -0.57 3.86
C PHE A 205 2.78 -1.32 5.19
N LEU A 206 2.94 -0.59 6.29
CA LEU A 206 2.61 -1.05 7.63
C LEU A 206 1.13 -0.81 7.86
N ARG A 207 0.35 -1.90 7.97
CA ARG A 207 -1.12 -1.82 8.06
C ARG A 207 -1.56 -1.43 9.48
N ARG A 208 -2.85 -1.21 9.69
CA ARG A 208 -3.39 -0.83 11.02
C ARG A 208 -2.95 -1.74 12.16
N SER A 209 -2.96 -3.06 11.95
CA SER A 209 -2.52 -4.01 12.96
C SER A 209 -1.04 -3.90 13.33
N PHE A 210 -0.22 -3.15 12.58
CA PHE A 210 1.11 -2.74 13.03
C PHE A 210 1.01 -1.84 14.26
N TYR A 211 0.08 -0.88 14.27
CA TYR A 211 -0.11 0.00 15.42
C TYR A 211 -0.74 -0.73 16.59
N ASP A 212 -1.66 -1.65 16.35
CA ASP A 212 -2.23 -2.50 17.42
C ASP A 212 -1.13 -3.35 18.09
N ALA A 213 -0.12 -3.79 17.32
CA ALA A 213 1.04 -4.48 17.87
C ALA A 213 1.87 -3.60 18.81
N LEU A 214 1.81 -2.27 18.66
CA LEU A 214 2.59 -1.34 19.49
C LEU A 214 2.07 -1.24 20.92
N ASP A 215 0.85 -1.71 21.18
CA ASP A 215 0.29 -1.82 22.53
C ASP A 215 0.95 -2.97 23.31
N HIS A 216 1.62 -3.89 22.62
CA HIS A 216 2.26 -5.08 23.20
C HIS A 216 3.78 -5.13 23.00
N TYR A 217 4.29 -4.49 21.96
CA TYR A 217 5.69 -4.57 21.55
C TYR A 217 6.25 -3.19 21.18
N PRO A 218 7.52 -2.87 21.49
CA PRO A 218 8.18 -1.68 20.98
C PRO A 218 8.21 -1.66 19.44
N ALA A 219 8.07 -0.48 18.83
CA ALA A 219 8.07 -0.33 17.37
C ALA A 219 9.31 -0.94 16.70
N ALA A 220 10.49 -0.77 17.29
CA ALA A 220 11.73 -1.34 16.78
C ALA A 220 11.69 -2.88 16.76
N GLU A 221 11.07 -3.50 17.76
CA GLU A 221 10.90 -4.95 17.82
C GLU A 221 9.96 -5.45 16.72
N VAL A 222 8.82 -4.77 16.54
CA VAL A 222 7.86 -5.12 15.48
C VAL A 222 8.49 -5.01 14.09
N VAL A 223 9.21 -3.92 13.80
CA VAL A 223 9.89 -3.76 12.51
C VAL A 223 11.01 -4.79 12.34
N SER A 224 11.79 -5.07 13.39
CA SER A 224 12.83 -6.11 13.37
C SER A 224 12.23 -7.50 13.09
N ALA A 225 11.11 -7.85 13.71
CA ALA A 225 10.40 -9.10 13.49
C ALA A 225 9.91 -9.22 12.04
N ILE A 226 9.32 -8.16 11.48
CA ILE A 226 8.93 -8.12 10.05
C ILE A 226 10.14 -8.36 9.15
N ARG A 227 11.24 -7.65 9.39
CA ARG A 227 12.48 -7.76 8.60
C ARG A 227 13.09 -9.16 8.69
N ALA A 228 13.08 -9.76 9.88
CA ALA A 228 13.54 -11.12 10.11
C ALA A 228 12.67 -12.13 9.36
N ALA A 229 11.35 -11.99 9.41
CA ALA A 229 10.44 -12.86 8.66
C ALA A 229 10.65 -12.74 7.14
N VAL A 230 10.83 -11.53 6.61
CA VAL A 230 11.14 -11.32 5.18
C VAL A 230 12.46 -11.97 4.78
N ARG A 231 13.51 -11.85 5.60
CA ARG A 231 14.80 -12.52 5.36
C ARG A 231 14.62 -14.04 5.37
N ALA A 232 14.01 -14.57 6.43
CA ALA A 232 13.75 -15.99 6.56
C ALA A 232 12.97 -16.55 5.37
N ALA A 233 11.95 -15.84 4.88
CA ALA A 233 11.17 -16.23 3.70
C ALA A 233 11.98 -16.23 2.40
N ARG A 234 12.95 -15.30 2.25
CA ARG A 234 13.85 -15.24 1.08
C ARG A 234 14.84 -16.40 1.05
N ASP A 235 15.30 -16.83 2.22
CA ASP A 235 16.26 -17.93 2.37
C ASP A 235 15.62 -19.32 2.16
N ARG A 236 14.30 -19.39 2.00
CA ARG A 236 13.58 -20.64 1.76
C ARG A 236 13.84 -21.20 0.37
N SER A 237 13.95 -22.52 0.30
CA SER A 237 14.06 -23.26 -0.95
C SER A 237 12.83 -23.06 -1.84
N ALA A 238 12.94 -23.34 -3.13
CA ALA A 238 11.78 -23.29 -4.05
C ALA A 238 10.65 -24.23 -3.59
N ALA A 239 11.00 -25.42 -3.08
CA ALA A 239 10.03 -26.39 -2.58
C ALA A 239 9.33 -25.89 -1.29
N ASP A 240 10.05 -25.23 -0.39
CA ASP A 240 9.47 -24.60 0.79
C ASP A 240 8.52 -23.47 0.42
N ARG A 241 8.92 -22.58 -0.49
CA ARG A 241 8.06 -21.48 -0.98
C ARG A 241 6.78 -22.00 -1.61
N GLN A 242 6.84 -23.11 -2.35
CA GLN A 242 5.65 -23.76 -2.91
C GLN A 242 4.71 -24.29 -1.80
N ARG A 243 5.27 -24.88 -0.73
CA ARG A 243 4.47 -25.32 0.43
C ARG A 243 3.83 -24.15 1.16
N ASP A 244 4.57 -23.06 1.34
CA ASP A 244 4.03 -21.86 1.99
C ASP A 244 2.92 -21.21 1.17
N HIS A 245 3.08 -21.17 -0.16
CA HIS A 245 2.03 -20.72 -1.07
C HIS A 245 0.78 -21.58 -0.97
N ALA A 246 0.91 -22.91 -0.93
CA ALA A 246 -0.22 -23.81 -0.77
C ALA A 246 -0.96 -23.57 0.56
N ARG A 247 -0.21 -23.37 1.66
CA ARG A 247 -0.78 -23.04 2.98
C ARG A 247 -1.46 -21.68 3.00
N ALA A 248 -0.83 -20.65 2.41
CA ALA A 248 -1.42 -19.33 2.29
C ALA A 248 -2.71 -19.37 1.45
N ARG A 249 -2.71 -20.14 0.35
CA ARG A 249 -3.88 -20.36 -0.47
C ARG A 249 -5.01 -21.01 0.32
N GLU A 250 -4.73 -22.08 1.05
CA GLU A 250 -5.72 -22.75 1.90
C GLU A 250 -6.30 -21.79 2.95
N ALA A 251 -5.44 -21.07 3.68
CA ALA A 251 -5.85 -20.11 4.69
C ALA A 251 -6.74 -18.99 4.09
N ILE A 252 -6.35 -18.43 2.95
CA ILE A 252 -7.12 -17.40 2.25
C ILE A 252 -8.49 -17.95 1.82
N LEU A 253 -8.54 -19.15 1.24
CA LEU A 253 -9.79 -19.74 0.77
C LEU A 253 -10.72 -20.15 1.92
N ALA A 254 -10.17 -20.42 3.10
CA ALA A 254 -10.91 -20.75 4.30
C ALA A 254 -11.48 -19.53 5.03
N LEU A 255 -11.05 -18.30 4.68
CA LEU A 255 -11.58 -17.08 5.30
C LEU A 255 -13.10 -16.99 5.07
N PRO A 256 -13.87 -16.60 6.11
CA PRO A 256 -15.30 -16.38 5.96
C PRO A 256 -15.54 -15.28 4.94
N ALA A 257 -16.69 -15.36 4.27
CA ALA A 257 -17.09 -14.29 3.36
C ALA A 257 -17.25 -12.98 4.14
N GLU A 258 -16.47 -11.98 3.76
CA GLU A 258 -16.62 -10.62 4.20
C GLU A 258 -17.83 -10.02 3.48
N ALA A 259 -18.72 -9.36 4.21
CA ALA A 259 -19.74 -8.52 3.59
C ALA A 259 -19.04 -7.28 3.02
N ALA A 260 -19.12 -7.07 1.70
CA ALA A 260 -18.73 -5.80 1.12
C ALA A 260 -19.58 -4.70 1.78
N ALA A 261 -18.93 -3.60 2.18
CA ALA A 261 -19.61 -2.43 2.70
C ALA A 261 -20.77 -2.02 1.75
N PRO A 262 -21.97 -1.72 2.27
CA PRO A 262 -23.12 -1.33 1.45
C PRO A 262 -22.92 -0.02 0.69
#